data_AF-D7B2H5-F1
#
_entry.id   AF-D7B2H5-F1
#
_cell.length_a   1.000
_cell.length_b   1.000
_cell.length_c   1.000
_cell.angle_alpha   90.00
_cell.angle_beta   90.00
_cell.angle_gamma   90.00
#
_symmetry.space_group_name_H-M   'P 1'
#
loop_
_entity.id
_entity.type
_entity.pdbx_description
1 polymer ?
#
loop_
_entity_poly.entity_id
_entity_poly.type
_entity_poly.pdbx_seq_one_letter_code
_entity_poly.pdbx_strand_id
1 'polypeptide(L)'
;MSADAGRDLPDLARRALDAFAESASRRRDRDALMDNAFAALFALYRATTPAQRRSPGGQEFSATLAELLVGGSNPDRLGLYVVRTQTAAENGEHEAYRPACWRRSMLELLGEEFVPWEAFLRPGDLEALPRIDEALTAVAGRARPVNEEEVPSWVPESHWWWWEPARQRGEEAPERHDSGTLDAVGD
;
A
#
# COMPACT_ATOMS: atom_id res chain seq x y z
N MET A 1 4.30 19.51 -23.58
CA MET A 1 2.94 18.95 -23.75
C MET A 1 3.07 17.45 -23.51
N SER A 2 2.78 16.99 -22.29
CA SER A 2 2.88 15.57 -21.94
C SER A 2 1.58 15.13 -21.27
N ALA A 3 1.16 13.92 -21.60
CA ALA A 3 -0.19 13.40 -21.52
C ALA A 3 -0.73 13.17 -20.10
N ASP A 4 -1.10 14.23 -19.39
CA ASP A 4 -1.70 14.15 -18.04
C ASP A 4 -3.21 14.52 -18.03
N ALA A 5 -3.81 14.62 -19.22
CA ALA A 5 -5.25 14.81 -19.37
C ALA A 5 -5.94 13.45 -19.43
N GLY A 6 -6.55 12.98 -18.34
CA GLY A 6 -7.50 11.86 -18.48
C GLY A 6 -7.94 11.08 -17.25
N ARG A 7 -7.44 11.34 -16.03
CA ARG A 7 -8.02 10.73 -14.84
C ARG A 7 -8.79 11.77 -14.04
N ASP A 8 -10.11 11.60 -14.03
CA ASP A 8 -11.03 12.40 -13.22
C ASP A 8 -10.72 12.16 -11.73
N LEU A 9 -9.96 13.08 -11.13
CA LEU A 9 -9.55 12.99 -9.71
C LEU A 9 -10.76 12.90 -8.77
N PRO A 10 -11.82 13.71 -8.94
CA PRO A 10 -13.10 13.49 -8.25
C PRO A 10 -13.62 12.05 -8.34
N ASP A 11 -13.61 11.45 -9.53
CA ASP A 11 -14.08 10.08 -9.73
C ASP A 11 -13.19 9.05 -9.01
N LEU A 12 -11.87 9.20 -9.08
CA LEU A 12 -10.93 8.34 -8.36
C LEU A 12 -11.10 8.45 -6.83
N ALA A 13 -11.25 9.67 -6.32
CA ALA A 13 -11.50 9.92 -4.91
C ALA A 13 -12.80 9.26 -4.46
N ARG A 14 -13.88 9.46 -5.22
CA ARG A 14 -15.17 8.82 -4.96
C ARG A 14 -15.05 7.29 -4.97
N ARG A 15 -14.39 6.69 -5.96
CA ARG A 15 -14.19 5.23 -6.02
C ARG A 15 -13.44 4.68 -4.82
N ALA A 16 -12.42 5.39 -4.33
CA ALA A 16 -11.68 4.98 -3.14
C ALA A 16 -12.60 5.01 -1.90
N LEU A 17 -13.36 6.09 -1.69
CA LEU A 17 -14.31 6.18 -0.58
C LEU A 17 -15.42 5.13 -0.68
N ASP A 18 -15.99 4.93 -1.87
CA ASP A 18 -17.03 3.93 -2.12
C ASP A 18 -16.53 2.51 -1.79
N ALA A 19 -15.28 2.18 -2.14
CA ALA A 19 -14.68 0.88 -1.83
C ALA A 19 -14.48 0.68 -0.31
N PHE A 20 -14.02 1.71 0.41
CA PHE A 20 -13.91 1.64 1.87
C PHE A 20 -15.29 1.59 2.55
N ALA A 21 -16.31 2.26 2.01
CA ALA A 21 -17.68 2.18 2.50
C ALA A 21 -18.32 0.82 2.24
N GLU A 22 -18.07 0.22 1.07
CA GLU A 22 -18.50 -1.14 0.76
C GLU A 22 -17.83 -2.16 1.71
N SER A 23 -16.52 -2.01 1.92
CA SER A 23 -15.78 -2.79 2.90
C SER A 23 -16.39 -2.65 4.30
N ALA A 24 -16.69 -1.42 4.76
CA ALA A 24 -17.27 -1.18 6.08
C ALA A 24 -18.64 -1.87 6.29
N SER A 25 -19.48 -1.92 5.24
CA SER A 25 -20.88 -2.37 5.34
C SER A 25 -21.08 -3.88 5.13
N ARG A 26 -20.26 -4.53 4.30
CA ARG A 26 -20.45 -5.95 3.97
C ARG A 26 -19.89 -6.88 5.05
N ARG A 27 -20.49 -8.07 5.22
CA ARG A 27 -20.04 -9.09 6.19
C ARG A 27 -19.27 -10.28 5.58
N ARG A 28 -19.42 -10.53 4.28
CA ARG A 28 -18.73 -11.60 3.52
C ARG A 28 -17.52 -11.05 2.75
N ASP A 29 -16.68 -11.94 2.22
CA ASP A 29 -15.55 -11.63 1.32
C ASP A 29 -14.56 -10.59 1.88
N ARG A 30 -14.18 -10.80 3.14
CA ARG A 30 -13.42 -9.83 3.96
C ARG A 30 -12.16 -9.32 3.25
N ASP A 31 -11.45 -10.23 2.58
CA ASP A 31 -10.10 -10.00 2.07
C ASP A 31 -10.12 -9.21 0.78
N ALA A 32 -10.91 -9.68 -0.19
CA ALA A 32 -11.04 -9.04 -1.50
C ALA A 32 -11.54 -7.59 -1.37
N LEU A 33 -12.41 -7.31 -0.40
CA LEU A 33 -12.93 -5.95 -0.19
C LEU A 33 -11.85 -4.97 0.29
N MET A 34 -10.98 -5.39 1.22
CA MET A 34 -9.91 -4.53 1.71
C MET A 34 -8.82 -4.37 0.64
N ASP A 35 -8.46 -5.44 -0.07
CA ASP A 35 -7.52 -5.37 -1.19
C ASP A 35 -8.04 -4.45 -2.31
N ASN A 36 -9.34 -4.50 -2.63
CA ASN A 36 -9.97 -3.60 -3.60
C ASN A 36 -9.97 -2.14 -3.11
N ALA A 37 -10.22 -1.90 -1.83
CA ALA A 37 -10.17 -0.56 -1.25
C ALA A 37 -8.75 0.04 -1.32
N PHE A 38 -7.72 -0.74 -0.99
CA PHE A 38 -6.33 -0.34 -1.16
C PHE A 38 -5.99 -0.11 -2.64
N ALA A 39 -6.45 -0.96 -3.56
CA ALA A 39 -6.22 -0.77 -4.99
C ALA A 39 -6.84 0.55 -5.51
N ALA A 40 -8.04 0.89 -5.06
CA ALA A 40 -8.71 2.14 -5.43
C ALA A 40 -7.99 3.37 -4.83
N LEU A 41 -7.61 3.31 -3.55
CA LEU A 41 -6.81 4.37 -2.91
C LEU A 41 -5.46 4.55 -3.59
N PHE A 42 -4.84 3.45 -3.99
CA PHE A 42 -3.57 3.46 -4.69
C PHE A 42 -3.68 4.09 -6.09
N ALA A 43 -4.76 3.83 -6.82
CA ALA A 43 -5.03 4.52 -8.09
C ALA A 43 -5.14 6.05 -7.90
N LEU A 44 -5.76 6.50 -6.81
CA LEU A 44 -5.81 7.92 -6.44
C LEU A 44 -4.42 8.46 -6.04
N TYR A 45 -3.65 7.73 -5.24
CA TYR A 45 -2.29 8.10 -4.86
C TYR A 45 -1.42 8.38 -6.09
N ARG A 46 -1.43 7.46 -7.07
CA ARG A 46 -0.68 7.62 -8.32
C ARG A 46 -1.12 8.78 -9.19
N ALA A 47 -2.38 9.21 -9.08
CA ALA A 47 -2.93 10.31 -9.85
C ALA A 47 -2.79 11.66 -9.15
N THR A 48 -2.29 11.68 -7.91
CA THR A 48 -2.19 12.90 -7.09
C THR A 48 -0.75 13.22 -6.72
N THR A 49 -0.47 14.51 -6.65
CA THR A 49 0.76 15.05 -6.06
C THR A 49 0.58 15.28 -4.55
N PRO A 50 1.68 15.39 -3.78
CA PRO A 50 1.60 15.77 -2.37
C PRO A 50 0.86 17.10 -2.14
N ALA A 51 1.00 18.06 -3.06
CA ALA A 51 0.29 19.35 -2.97
C ALA A 51 -1.23 19.18 -3.12
N GLN A 52 -1.68 18.31 -4.04
CA GLN A 52 -3.11 18.01 -4.21
C GLN A 52 -3.68 17.27 -3.00
N ARG A 53 -2.96 16.31 -2.42
CA ARG A 53 -3.40 15.62 -1.19
C ARG A 53 -3.49 16.56 0.03
N ARG A 54 -2.64 17.59 0.11
CA ARG A 54 -2.69 18.60 1.18
C ARG A 54 -3.68 19.75 0.92
N SER A 55 -4.30 19.80 -0.26
CA SER A 55 -5.31 20.81 -0.60
C SER A 55 -6.58 20.65 0.27
N PRO A 56 -7.47 21.66 0.35
CA PRO A 56 -8.72 21.54 1.10
C PRO A 56 -9.56 20.31 0.71
N GLY A 57 -9.67 19.99 -0.58
CA GLY A 57 -10.38 18.80 -1.05
C GLY A 57 -9.68 17.49 -0.67
N GLY A 58 -8.35 17.48 -0.63
CA GLY A 58 -7.58 16.33 -0.14
C GLY A 58 -7.77 16.11 1.38
N GLN A 59 -7.83 17.20 2.15
CA GLN A 59 -8.11 17.13 3.59
C GLN A 59 -9.54 16.65 3.87
N GLU A 60 -10.52 17.10 3.09
CA GLU A 60 -11.92 16.61 3.16
C GLU A 60 -12.02 15.11 2.83
N PHE A 61 -11.29 14.67 1.80
CA PHE A 61 -11.15 13.25 1.47
C PHE A 61 -10.56 12.47 2.64
N SER A 62 -9.43 12.92 3.21
CA SER A 62 -8.77 12.26 4.33
C SER A 62 -9.65 12.19 5.58
N ALA A 63 -10.41 13.24 5.88
CA ALA A 63 -11.37 13.24 6.98
C ALA A 63 -12.47 12.17 6.77
N THR A 64 -13.05 12.13 5.58
CA THR A 64 -14.06 11.12 5.22
C THR A 64 -13.49 9.70 5.27
N LEU A 65 -12.28 9.51 4.74
CA LEU A 65 -11.58 8.24 4.78
C LEU A 65 -11.31 7.80 6.23
N ALA A 66 -10.89 8.71 7.12
CA ALA A 66 -10.67 8.42 8.53
C ALA A 66 -11.93 7.87 9.21
N GLU A 67 -13.09 8.49 8.98
CA GLU A 67 -14.38 8.01 9.48
C GLU A 67 -14.70 6.58 8.98
N LEU A 68 -14.43 6.31 7.70
CA LEU A 68 -14.65 5.00 7.12
C LEU A 68 -13.70 3.94 7.69
N LEU A 69 -12.43 4.27 7.91
CA LEU A 69 -11.43 3.32 8.43
C LEU A 69 -11.79 2.81 9.83
N VAL A 70 -12.36 3.68 10.68
CA VAL A 70 -12.81 3.30 12.03
C VAL A 70 -14.24 2.75 12.07
N GLY A 71 -14.97 2.87 10.96
CA GLY A 71 -16.39 2.53 10.85
C GLY A 71 -16.67 1.08 10.47
N GLY A 72 -17.83 0.58 10.95
CA GLY A 72 -18.37 -0.71 10.55
C GLY A 72 -17.39 -1.86 10.77
N SER A 73 -17.14 -2.64 9.72
CA SER A 73 -16.25 -3.79 9.75
C SER A 73 -14.83 -3.51 9.22
N ASN A 74 -14.45 -2.24 9.00
CA ASN A 74 -13.09 -1.89 8.57
C ASN A 74 -12.02 -2.12 9.64
N PRO A 75 -12.24 -1.81 10.95
CA PRO A 75 -11.22 -2.07 11.97
C PRO A 75 -10.76 -3.53 12.04
N ASP A 76 -11.69 -4.49 11.96
CA ASP A 76 -11.35 -5.92 11.98
C ASP A 76 -10.63 -6.36 10.70
N ARG A 77 -10.97 -5.76 9.55
CA ARG A 77 -10.29 -6.05 8.27
C ARG A 77 -8.89 -5.46 8.20
N LEU A 78 -8.71 -4.26 8.74
CA LEU A 78 -7.39 -3.63 8.85
C LEU A 78 -6.49 -4.44 9.77
N GLY A 79 -7.00 -4.88 10.93
CA GLY A 79 -6.25 -5.80 11.79
C GLY A 79 -5.89 -7.11 11.08
N LEU A 80 -6.82 -7.70 10.32
CA LEU A 80 -6.53 -8.88 9.52
C LEU A 80 -5.48 -8.60 8.41
N TYR A 81 -5.53 -7.43 7.78
CA TYR A 81 -4.54 -7.01 6.78
C TYR A 81 -3.14 -6.88 7.40
N VAL A 82 -3.03 -6.30 8.59
CA VAL A 82 -1.78 -6.18 9.35
C VAL A 82 -1.25 -7.57 9.71
N VAL A 83 -2.07 -8.44 10.30
CA VAL A 83 -1.69 -9.82 10.64
C VAL A 83 -1.17 -10.57 9.41
N ARG A 84 -1.85 -10.45 8.26
CA ARG A 84 -1.41 -11.10 7.02
C ARG A 84 -0.12 -10.52 6.46
N THR A 85 0.08 -9.23 6.62
CA THR A 85 1.33 -8.57 6.22
C THR A 85 2.48 -9.12 7.07
N GLN A 86 2.27 -9.25 8.38
CA GLN A 86 3.24 -9.86 9.28
C GLN A 86 3.50 -11.33 8.93
N THR A 87 2.47 -12.14 8.75
CA THR A 87 2.63 -13.54 8.35
C THR A 87 3.38 -13.66 7.02
N ALA A 88 3.10 -12.80 6.04
CA ALA A 88 3.82 -12.80 4.77
C ALA A 88 5.30 -12.41 4.94
N ALA A 89 5.59 -11.42 5.79
CA ALA A 89 6.96 -11.01 6.11
C ALA A 89 7.74 -12.12 6.80
N GLU A 90 7.15 -12.77 7.81
CA GLU A 90 7.74 -13.90 8.53
C GLU A 90 8.03 -15.10 7.63
N ASN A 91 7.21 -15.32 6.60
CA ASN A 91 7.38 -16.40 5.62
C ASN A 91 8.08 -15.96 4.33
N GLY A 92 8.73 -14.79 4.32
CA GLY A 92 9.23 -14.14 3.12
C GLY A 92 10.23 -14.97 2.30
N GLU A 93 10.95 -15.90 2.95
CA GLU A 93 11.89 -16.82 2.29
C GLU A 93 11.23 -17.72 1.23
N HIS A 94 9.91 -17.98 1.35
CA HIS A 94 9.16 -18.92 0.51
C HIS A 94 8.17 -18.21 -0.43
N GLU A 95 8.67 -17.26 -1.24
CA GLU A 95 7.89 -16.46 -2.21
C GLU A 95 7.00 -15.36 -1.62
N ALA A 96 6.87 -15.27 -0.30
CA ALA A 96 5.98 -14.30 0.35
C ALA A 96 6.60 -12.89 0.52
N TYR A 97 7.90 -12.71 0.22
CA TYR A 97 8.60 -11.43 0.42
C TYR A 97 7.97 -10.29 -0.37
N ARG A 98 7.83 -10.45 -1.68
CA ARG A 98 7.26 -9.42 -2.57
C ARG A 98 5.80 -9.08 -2.19
N PRO A 99 4.91 -10.05 -1.94
CA PRO A 99 3.59 -9.76 -1.37
C PRO A 99 3.63 -9.02 -0.02
N ALA A 100 4.61 -9.29 0.84
CA ALA A 100 4.79 -8.57 2.10
C ALA A 100 5.23 -7.12 1.87
N CYS A 101 6.21 -6.89 1.00
CA CYS A 101 6.66 -5.55 0.58
C CYS A 101 5.50 -4.71 0.02
N TRP A 102 4.64 -5.31 -0.81
CA TRP A 102 3.45 -4.66 -1.35
C TRP A 102 2.49 -4.23 -0.25
N ARG A 103 2.10 -5.14 0.64
CA ARG A 103 1.15 -4.83 1.72
C ARG A 103 1.72 -3.82 2.71
N ARG A 104 2.99 -3.97 3.05
CA ARG A 104 3.71 -3.02 3.91
C ARG A 104 3.74 -1.63 3.30
N SER A 105 3.93 -1.51 1.98
CA SER A 105 3.88 -0.24 1.25
C SER A 105 2.48 0.38 1.23
N MET A 106 1.42 -0.42 1.11
CA MET A 106 0.05 0.09 1.17
C MET A 106 -0.29 0.63 2.56
N LEU A 107 0.19 -0.04 3.62
CA LEU A 107 0.05 0.45 5.00
C LEU A 107 0.82 1.75 5.22
N GLU A 108 2.07 1.84 4.74
CA GLU A 108 2.88 3.07 4.81
C GLU A 108 2.19 4.23 4.11
N LEU A 109 1.79 4.05 2.85
CA LEU A 109 1.12 5.09 2.10
C LEU A 109 -0.18 5.54 2.76
N LEU A 110 -0.99 4.61 3.28
CA LEU A 110 -2.21 4.98 3.99
C LEU A 110 -1.91 5.87 5.22
N GLY A 111 -0.89 5.51 6.00
CA GLY A 111 -0.46 6.20 7.21
C GLY A 111 0.17 7.57 6.97
N GLU A 112 1.09 7.64 6.01
CA GLU A 112 1.92 8.83 5.76
C GLU A 112 1.22 9.86 4.84
N GLU A 113 0.43 9.39 3.87
CA GLU A 113 -0.08 10.25 2.79
C GLU A 113 -1.56 10.61 2.92
N PHE A 114 -2.32 9.87 3.75
CA PHE A 114 -3.78 10.05 3.84
C PHE A 114 -4.28 10.24 5.27
N VAL A 115 -4.11 9.26 6.15
CA VAL A 115 -4.65 9.29 7.53
C VAL A 115 -3.58 8.74 8.48
N PRO A 116 -3.17 9.48 9.53
CA PRO A 116 -2.20 8.98 10.50
C PRO A 116 -2.65 7.64 11.12
N TRP A 117 -1.72 6.69 11.28
CA TRP A 117 -2.03 5.35 11.77
C TRP A 117 -2.75 5.34 13.12
N GLU A 118 -2.37 6.23 14.03
CA GLU A 118 -2.95 6.33 15.37
C GLU A 118 -4.43 6.70 15.35
N ALA A 119 -4.92 7.26 14.24
CA ALA A 119 -6.33 7.60 14.06
C ALA A 119 -7.19 6.38 13.72
N PHE A 120 -6.62 5.26 13.24
CA PHE A 120 -7.41 4.14 12.75
C PHE A 120 -6.92 2.73 13.10
N LEU A 121 -5.63 2.54 13.39
CA LEU A 121 -5.12 1.25 13.84
C LEU A 121 -5.37 1.06 15.34
N ARG A 122 -5.69 -0.17 15.73
CA ARG A 122 -5.75 -0.54 17.14
C ARG A 122 -4.33 -0.59 17.71
N PRO A 123 -4.13 -0.36 19.02
CA PRO A 123 -2.79 -0.37 19.62
C PRO A 123 -1.97 -1.63 19.27
N GLY A 124 -2.59 -2.82 19.30
CA GLY A 124 -1.90 -4.06 18.94
C GLY A 124 -1.52 -4.17 17.46
N ASP A 125 -2.30 -3.56 16.56
CA ASP A 125 -1.98 -3.52 15.12
C ASP A 125 -0.86 -2.50 14.85
N LEU A 126 -0.86 -1.37 15.56
CA LEU A 126 0.20 -0.36 15.48
C LEU A 126 1.55 -0.92 15.98
N GLU A 127 1.53 -1.65 17.10
CA GLU A 127 2.70 -2.35 17.64
C GLU A 127 3.23 -3.47 16.72
N ALA A 128 2.42 -3.95 15.77
CA ALA A 128 2.85 -4.95 14.80
C ALA A 128 3.68 -4.36 13.66
N LEU A 129 3.58 -3.06 13.35
CA LEU A 129 4.33 -2.46 12.24
C LEU A 129 5.85 -2.61 12.39
N PRO A 130 6.47 -2.31 13.55
CA PRO A 130 7.90 -2.57 13.73
C PRO A 130 8.26 -4.05 13.65
N ARG A 131 7.37 -4.96 14.07
CA ARG A 131 7.60 -6.41 13.97
C ARG A 131 7.59 -6.90 12.53
N ILE A 132 6.75 -6.31 11.68
CA ILE A 132 6.77 -6.56 10.24
C ILE A 132 8.12 -6.12 9.66
N ASP A 133 8.62 -4.96 10.04
CA ASP A 133 9.91 -4.42 9.57
C ASP A 133 11.09 -5.29 10.02
N GLU A 134 11.07 -5.75 11.27
CA GLU A 134 12.03 -6.72 11.80
C GLU A 134 11.98 -8.06 11.03
N ALA A 135 10.79 -8.58 10.77
CA ALA A 135 10.61 -9.82 10.02
C ALA A 135 11.11 -9.70 8.57
N LEU A 136 10.77 -8.60 7.88
CA LEU A 136 11.27 -8.29 6.53
C LEU A 136 12.79 -8.21 6.51
N THR A 137 13.39 -7.55 7.51
CA THR A 137 14.85 -7.47 7.64
C THR A 137 15.46 -8.87 7.82
N ALA A 138 14.88 -9.69 8.70
CA ALA A 138 15.44 -11.00 9.05
C ALA A 138 15.49 -11.98 7.87
N VAL A 139 14.53 -11.89 6.95
CA VAL A 139 14.42 -12.83 5.82
C VAL A 139 15.00 -12.28 4.50
N ALA A 140 15.27 -10.97 4.40
CA ALA A 140 15.60 -10.30 3.14
C ALA A 140 16.77 -10.94 2.37
N GLY A 141 17.89 -11.24 3.04
CA GLY A 141 19.06 -11.83 2.40
C GLY A 141 18.82 -13.24 1.85
N ARG A 142 17.80 -13.96 2.34
CA ARG A 142 17.41 -15.31 1.89
C ARG A 142 16.17 -15.31 0.99
N ALA A 143 15.46 -14.20 0.91
CA ALA A 143 14.34 -14.05 0.00
C ALA A 143 14.81 -14.18 -1.46
N ARG A 144 13.91 -14.65 -2.32
CA ARG A 144 14.12 -14.62 -3.77
C ARG A 144 14.54 -13.19 -4.18
N PRO A 145 15.56 -13.04 -5.04
CA PRO A 145 15.93 -11.73 -5.57
C PRO A 145 14.70 -11.03 -6.15
N VAL A 146 14.48 -9.79 -5.71
CA VAL A 146 13.54 -8.88 -6.33
C VAL A 146 14.29 -8.29 -7.52
N ASN A 147 13.92 -8.69 -8.73
CA ASN A 147 14.53 -8.12 -9.93
C ASN A 147 14.04 -6.68 -10.13
N GLU A 148 14.77 -5.88 -10.93
CA GLU A 148 14.45 -4.47 -11.20
C GLU A 148 13.01 -4.29 -11.72
N GLU A 149 12.57 -5.17 -12.62
CA GLU A 149 11.19 -5.21 -13.15
C GLU A 149 10.12 -5.44 -12.09
N GLU A 150 10.49 -5.88 -10.89
CA GLU A 150 9.57 -6.22 -9.80
C GLU A 150 9.39 -5.08 -8.78
N VAL A 151 10.30 -4.09 -8.74
CA VAL A 151 10.18 -2.90 -7.89
C VAL A 151 9.27 -1.88 -8.58
N PRO A 152 8.08 -1.59 -8.03
CA PRO A 152 7.17 -0.69 -8.71
C PRO A 152 7.63 0.78 -8.71
N SER A 153 7.48 1.47 -9.83
CA SER A 153 7.95 2.86 -10.05
C SER A 153 7.45 3.89 -9.04
N TRP A 154 6.27 3.64 -8.47
CA TRP A 154 5.58 4.53 -7.55
C TRP A 154 6.05 4.39 -6.09
N VAL A 155 6.86 3.38 -5.78
CA VAL A 155 7.31 3.10 -4.41
C VAL A 155 8.37 4.13 -3.98
N PRO A 156 8.14 4.90 -2.89
CA PRO A 156 9.12 5.83 -2.32
C PRO A 156 10.42 5.17 -1.82
N GLU A 157 11.52 5.92 -1.70
CA GLU A 157 12.82 5.35 -1.24
C GLU A 157 12.77 4.97 0.23
N SER A 158 11.90 5.63 0.99
CA SER A 158 11.62 5.31 2.38
C SER A 158 11.10 3.87 2.56
N HIS A 159 10.56 3.25 1.52
CA HIS A 159 10.10 1.85 1.53
C HIS A 159 11.29 0.88 1.34
N TRP A 160 12.29 1.01 2.20
CA TRP A 160 13.60 0.36 2.11
C TRP A 160 13.54 -1.16 1.88
N TRP A 161 12.47 -1.82 2.34
CA TRP A 161 12.25 -3.27 2.23
C TRP A 161 12.24 -3.79 0.78
N TRP A 162 12.05 -2.94 -0.22
CA TRP A 162 12.18 -3.34 -1.63
C TRP A 162 13.63 -3.56 -2.07
N TRP A 163 14.58 -2.85 -1.44
CA TRP A 163 16.01 -2.91 -1.76
C TRP A 163 16.83 -3.71 -0.74
N GLU A 164 16.23 -4.02 0.42
CA GLU A 164 16.90 -4.77 1.49
C GLU A 164 17.50 -6.11 1.05
N PRO A 165 16.84 -6.93 0.20
CA PRO A 165 17.43 -8.19 -0.25
C PRO A 165 18.77 -8.01 -0.97
N ALA A 166 18.84 -7.08 -1.91
CA ALA A 166 20.08 -6.77 -2.64
C ALA A 166 21.15 -6.21 -1.70
N ARG A 167 20.75 -5.29 -0.80
CA ARG A 167 21.64 -4.70 0.20
C ARG A 167 22.31 -5.77 1.09
N GLN A 168 21.54 -6.75 1.57
CA GLN A 168 22.08 -7.82 2.42
C GLN A 168 22.96 -8.82 1.66
N ARG A 169 22.73 -9.02 0.36
CA ARG A 169 23.56 -9.87 -0.49
C ARG A 169 24.80 -9.17 -1.06
N GLY A 170 24.94 -7.85 -0.83
CA GLY A 170 26.02 -7.05 -1.42
C GLY A 170 25.89 -6.91 -2.94
N GLU A 171 24.66 -7.00 -3.45
CA GLU A 171 24.31 -6.83 -4.85
C GLU A 171 24.04 -5.35 -5.14
N GLU A 172 24.10 -4.99 -6.42
CA GLU A 172 23.62 -3.68 -6.87
C GLU A 172 22.12 -3.56 -6.57
N ALA A 173 21.71 -2.41 -6.04
CA ALA A 173 20.32 -2.18 -5.67
C ALA A 173 19.48 -2.09 -6.95
N PRO A 174 18.31 -2.76 -7.01
CA PRO A 174 17.49 -2.72 -8.22
C PRO A 174 17.08 -1.29 -8.58
N GLU A 175 17.29 -0.90 -9.84
CA GLU A 175 16.82 0.39 -10.34
C GLU A 175 15.27 0.47 -10.30
N ARG A 176 14.75 1.68 -10.06
CA ARG A 176 13.32 1.93 -10.28
C ARG A 176 13.08 2.04 -11.77
N HIS A 177 12.26 1.15 -12.32
CA HIS A 177 11.75 1.39 -13.66
C HIS A 177 10.67 2.45 -13.64
N ASP A 178 11.00 3.64 -14.11
CA ASP A 178 10.03 4.68 -14.49
C ASP A 178 9.38 4.30 -15.83
N SER A 179 8.71 3.14 -15.87
CA SER A 179 8.01 2.69 -17.07
C SER A 179 6.79 3.58 -17.28
N GLY A 180 7.00 4.65 -18.05
CA GLY A 180 5.93 5.40 -18.72
C GLY A 180 4.98 4.44 -19.43
N THR A 181 3.70 4.82 -19.43
CA THR A 181 2.54 4.20 -20.09
C THR A 181 2.64 2.68 -20.28
N LEU A 182 1.84 1.94 -19.51
CA LEU A 182 1.48 0.54 -19.78
C LEU A 182 1.13 0.37 -21.26
N ASP A 183 2.10 0.00 -22.09
CA ASP A 183 1.81 -0.59 -23.38
C ASP A 183 1.19 -1.95 -23.09
N ALA A 184 -0.02 -2.09 -23.62
CA ALA A 184 -0.84 -3.28 -23.51
C ALA A 184 -0.04 -4.53 -23.91
N VAL A 185 0.00 -5.51 -23.00
CA VAL A 185 0.30 -6.88 -23.39
C VAL A 185 -0.99 -7.48 -23.96
N GLY A 186 -1.20 -7.30 -25.27
CA GLY A 186 -1.72 -8.37 -26.15
C GLY A 186 -0.50 -9.17 -26.63
N ASP A 187 -0.53 -10.48 -26.85
CA ASP A 187 -1.59 -11.41 -27.27
C ASP A 187 -1.51 -12.74 -26.48
#